data_AF-A0A0E2UGU9-F1
#
_entry.id   AF-A0A0E2UGU9-F1
#
_cell.length_a   1.000
_cell.length_b   1.000
_cell.length_c   1.000
_cell.angle_alpha   90.00
_cell.angle_beta   90.00
_cell.angle_gamma   90.00
#
_symmetry.space_group_name_H-M   'P 1'
#
loop_
_entity.id
_entity.type
_entity.pdbx_description
1 polymer ?
#
loop_
_entity_poly.entity_id
_entity_poly.type
_entity_poly.pdbx_seq_one_letter_code
_entity_poly.pdbx_strand_id
1 'polypeptide(L)' 'MTEDKKQAKFEEVKGEAKEAAGKVLGDKKLEVEGLIEKELGKEKEPVEDLKNKL' A
#
# COMPACT_ATOMS: atom_id res chain seq x y z
N MET A 1 -14.83 14.77 14.15
CA MET A 1 -13.92 14.39 13.04
C MET A 1 -14.40 13.05 12.54
N THR A 2 -14.84 12.98 11.28
CA THR A 2 -15.49 11.80 10.70
C THR A 2 -14.53 10.60 10.58
N GLU A 3 -15.08 9.39 10.73
CA GLU A 3 -14.31 8.14 10.84
C GLU A 3 -13.45 7.84 9.60
N ASP A 4 -13.90 8.23 8.40
CA ASP A 4 -13.15 8.16 7.14
C ASP A 4 -11.70 8.66 7.25
N LYS A 5 -11.47 9.78 7.96
CA LYS A 5 -10.13 10.37 8.08
C LYS A 5 -9.18 9.57 8.97
N LYS A 6 -9.71 8.70 9.85
CA LYS A 6 -8.90 7.73 10.59
C LYS A 6 -8.62 6.50 9.73
N GLN A 7 -9.63 6.01 9.01
CA GLN A 7 -9.47 4.81 8.18
C GLN A 7 -8.45 5.05 7.06
N ALA A 8 -8.59 6.13 6.29
CA ALA A 8 -7.64 6.49 5.23
C ALA A 8 -6.19 6.63 5.74
N LYS A 9 -5.98 7.21 6.92
CA LYS A 9 -4.65 7.28 7.56
C LYS A 9 -4.14 5.92 8.05
N PHE A 10 -5.03 5.05 8.49
CA PHE A 10 -4.66 3.70 8.93
C PHE A 10 -4.24 2.83 7.75
N GLU A 11 -4.95 2.91 6.63
CA GLU A 11 -4.60 2.23 5.37
C GLU A 11 -3.29 2.77 4.78
N GLU A 12 -3.07 4.10 4.80
CA GLU A 12 -1.79 4.72 4.39
C GLU A 12 -0.59 4.19 5.21
N VAL A 13 -0.69 4.18 6.54
CA VAL A 13 0.37 3.68 7.44
C VAL A 13 0.59 2.18 7.29
N LYS A 14 -0.48 1.39 7.13
CA LYS A 14 -0.40 -0.06 6.90
C LYS A 14 0.26 -0.38 5.57
N GLY A 15 -0.04 0.41 4.53
CA GLY A 15 0.60 0.35 3.23
C GLY A 15 2.11 0.63 3.30
N GLU A 16 2.50 1.73 3.94
CA GLU A 16 3.93 2.05 4.15
C GLU A 16 4.67 0.98 4.96
N ALA A 17 4.05 0.45 6.02
CA ALA A 17 4.64 -0.62 6.82
C ALA A 17 4.91 -1.89 6.00
N LYS A 18 3.98 -2.27 5.10
CA LYS A 18 4.17 -3.36 4.15
C LYS A 18 5.23 -3.04 3.09
N GLU A 19 5.20 -1.86 2.48
CA GLU A 19 6.18 -1.45 1.45
C GLU A 19 7.62 -1.54 2.01
N ALA A 20 7.82 -0.99 3.21
CA ALA A 20 9.10 -1.02 3.91
C ALA A 20 9.50 -2.44 4.33
N ALA A 21 8.58 -3.24 4.88
CA ALA A 21 8.86 -4.62 5.25
C ALA A 21 9.22 -5.48 4.03
N GLY A 22 8.54 -5.31 2.89
CA GLY A 22 8.86 -5.97 1.63
C GLY A 22 10.27 -5.64 1.15
N LYS A 23 10.64 -4.36 1.11
CA LYS A 23 12.02 -3.92 0.79
C LYS A 23 13.07 -4.53 1.72
N VAL A 24 12.82 -4.53 3.03
CA VAL A 24 13.77 -5.03 4.04
C VAL A 24 13.93 -6.55 3.99
N LEU A 25 12.84 -7.28 3.75
CA LEU A 25 12.82 -8.74 3.67
C LEU A 25 13.18 -9.28 2.26
N GLY A 26 13.24 -8.41 1.25
CA GLY A 26 13.38 -8.80 -0.16
C GLY A 26 12.10 -9.40 -0.77
N ASP A 27 10.96 -9.29 -0.08
CA ASP A 27 9.68 -9.83 -0.52
C ASP A 27 8.92 -8.82 -1.39
N LYS A 28 8.94 -9.07 -2.70
CA LYS A 28 8.25 -8.24 -3.70
C LYS A 28 6.73 -8.26 -3.56
N LYS A 29 6.11 -9.34 -3.06
CA LYS A 29 4.65 -9.38 -2.85
C LYS A 29 4.27 -8.40 -1.76
N LEU A 30 5.00 -8.44 -0.66
CA LEU A 30 4.77 -7.60 0.51
C LEU A 30 5.09 -6.13 0.20
N GLU A 31 6.13 -5.85 -0.60
CA GLU A 31 6.43 -4.51 -1.13
C GLU A 31 5.26 -3.93 -1.93
N VAL A 32 4.79 -4.69 -2.93
CA VAL A 32 3.73 -4.28 -3.85
C VAL A 32 2.37 -4.20 -3.14
N GLU A 33 2.02 -5.14 -2.26
CA GLU A 33 0.80 -5.04 -1.44
C GLU A 33 0.78 -3.75 -0.61
N GLY A 34 1.92 -3.36 -0.05
CA GLY A 34 2.00 -2.12 0.73
C GLY A 34 1.79 -0.87 -0.11
N LEU A 35 2.44 -0.79 -1.27
CA LEU A 35 2.25 0.33 -2.19
C LEU A 35 0.81 0.38 -2.73
N ILE A 36 0.19 -0.78 -2.97
CA ILE A 36 -1.22 -0.88 -3.38
C ILE A 36 -2.19 -0.43 -2.28
N GLU A 37 -2.02 -0.84 -1.02
CA GLU A 37 -2.88 -0.34 0.07
C GLU A 37 -2.75 1.18 0.27
N LYS A 38 -1.53 1.72 0.08
CA LYS A 38 -1.22 3.15 0.17
C LYS A 38 -1.83 3.98 -0.98
N GLU A 39 -1.91 3.42 -2.20
CA GLU A 39 -2.53 4.07 -3.37
C GLU A 39 -4.05 3.86 -3.44
N LEU A 40 -4.56 2.69 -3.06
CA LEU A 40 -6.01 2.42 -2.99
C LEU A 40 -6.71 3.38 -2.02
N GLY A 41 -6.10 3.64 -0.86
CA GLY A 41 -6.59 4.64 0.11
C GLY A 41 -6.58 6.10 -0.39
N LYS A 42 -6.07 6.35 -1.61
CA LYS A 42 -6.01 7.67 -2.26
C LYS A 42 -6.71 7.76 -3.62
N GLU A 43 -7.17 6.63 -4.16
CA GLU A 43 -7.77 6.49 -5.49
C GLU A 43 -6.90 7.05 -6.64
N LYS A 44 -6.09 6.18 -7.28
CA LYS A 44 -5.79 6.23 -8.72
C LYS A 44 -4.80 5.15 -9.22
N GLU A 45 -4.95 4.83 -10.50
CA GLU A 45 -3.91 4.49 -11.48
C GLU A 45 -3.01 3.24 -11.24
N PRO A 46 -1.81 3.25 -10.61
CA PRO A 46 -0.73 2.27 -10.94
C PRO A 46 -0.88 0.80 -10.50
N VAL A 47 -1.90 0.44 -9.71
CA VAL A 47 -2.04 -0.87 -9.03
C VAL A 47 -1.93 -2.09 -9.96
N GLU A 48 -2.44 -2.01 -11.20
CA GLU A 48 -2.41 -3.13 -12.15
C GLU A 48 -1.02 -3.36 -12.75
N ASP A 49 -0.26 -2.30 -13.01
CA ASP A 49 1.09 -2.37 -13.58
C ASP A 49 2.09 -3.06 -12.63
N LEU A 50 1.91 -2.86 -11.32
CA LEU A 50 2.71 -3.48 -10.26
C LEU A 50 2.35 -4.95 -10.04
N LYS A 51 1.06 -5.31 -10.10
CA LYS A 51 0.60 -6.71 -10.00
C LYS A 51 1.11 -7.58 -11.16
N ASN A 52 1.24 -7.01 -12.36
CA ASN A 52 1.78 -7.71 -13.53
C ASN A 52 3.31 -7.93 -13.49
N LYS A 53 4.01 -7.39 -12.48
CA LYS A 53 5.48 -7.40 -12.37
C LYS A 53 6.02 -8.40 -11.33
N LEU A 54 5.16 -9.30 -10.86
CA LEU A 54 5.31 -10.16 -9.69
C LEU A 54 5.22 -11.66 -10.02
#